data_AF-A0A0F9U495-F1
#
_entry.id   AF-A0A0F9U495-F1
#
_cell.length_a   1.000
_cell.length_b   1.000
_cell.length_c   1.000
_cell.angle_alpha   90.00
_cell.angle_beta   90.00
_cell.angle_gamma   90.00
#
_symmetry.space_group_name_H-M   'P 1'
#
loop_
_entity.id
_entity.type
_entity.pdbx_description
1 polymer ?
#
loop_
_entity_poly.entity_id
_entity_poly.type
_entity_poly.pdbx_seq_one_letter_code
_entity_poly.pdbx_strand_id
1 'polypeptide(L)'
;MRYAKFAVVLAAMLLATGAAQAVVTIDMLTVGDPNTSTMVVDNNAHFYWPDPSAGAVDYTYEMGEKEITASQYVEFMNSNIGTVVAYELLSSQMANADSAGITLSGAVYVAARPDVAINYVSWGQAARFANWMHNGQLAGATETGAYTINGAITDADLAAVALAGREADAAFFLPSLDEWVKAAYYGAGTDTFYDYPTSSDTAPTPAVSGAGSNLAVLGGSGATLPIAPGTLTGTTSPYGAFDMAGNVNEYIETTVTMFGEGISMMMGNAWVAPSGSTPYAYIHTNHDQQNDRRTGFRLAAPGADVGIPGDFDGDGDVDADDVTELCANLGDPAYDLDGDGDADEDDMIVLIETLVELTDGVRVGTRRGDFNLDGFVDGTDLALMKTAFGQPLMDYADGNANCDAFVDGTDLAILKTNFGFIALTGGAVPEPVTIGLLSLGGLGLLRRKRR
;
A
#
# COMPACT_ATOMS: atom_id res chain seq x y z
N MET A 1 21.72 -63.19 -39.99
CA MET A 1 21.67 -61.73 -39.79
C MET A 1 20.72 -61.48 -38.63
N ARG A 2 21.24 -61.52 -37.39
CA ARG A 2 21.63 -60.37 -36.54
C ARG A 2 20.43 -59.50 -36.11
N TYR A 3 19.86 -59.86 -34.96
CA TYR A 3 19.10 -59.00 -34.05
C TYR A 3 20.06 -58.44 -32.98
N ALA A 4 20.03 -57.13 -32.71
CA ALA A 4 20.54 -56.50 -31.48
C ALA A 4 19.90 -55.10 -31.36
N LYS A 5 18.89 -54.93 -30.49
CA LYS A 5 18.97 -54.53 -29.07
C LYS A 5 19.27 -53.02 -28.89
N PHE A 6 18.20 -52.25 -28.68
CA PHE A 6 18.23 -50.92 -28.08
C PHE A 6 18.60 -51.04 -26.59
N ALA A 7 19.59 -50.26 -26.14
CA ALA A 7 19.92 -50.08 -24.74
C ALA A 7 19.36 -48.72 -24.28
N VAL A 8 18.48 -48.76 -23.28
CA VAL A 8 17.99 -47.58 -22.56
C VAL A 8 19.03 -47.26 -21.48
N VAL A 9 19.56 -46.02 -21.50
CA VAL A 9 20.42 -45.48 -20.45
C VAL A 9 19.51 -44.95 -19.35
N LEU A 10 19.56 -45.55 -18.16
CA LEU A 10 18.87 -45.08 -16.97
C LEU A 10 19.73 -43.98 -16.32
N ALA A 11 19.27 -42.73 -16.38
CA ALA A 11 19.87 -41.64 -15.62
C ALA A 11 19.37 -41.73 -14.16
N ALA A 12 20.30 -41.88 -13.21
CA ALA A 12 20.00 -41.78 -11.80
C ALA A 12 19.78 -40.30 -11.44
N MET A 13 18.53 -39.91 -11.19
CA MET A 13 18.21 -38.63 -10.55
C MET A 13 18.59 -38.74 -9.07
N LEU A 14 19.60 -37.98 -8.66
CA LEU A 14 19.91 -37.70 -7.27
C LEU A 14 18.77 -36.82 -6.72
N LEU A 15 17.86 -37.41 -5.94
CA LEU A 15 16.90 -36.65 -5.14
C LEU A 15 17.67 -35.97 -4.01
N ALA A 16 18.03 -34.70 -4.20
CA ALA A 16 18.36 -33.81 -3.10
C ALA A 16 17.08 -33.63 -2.28
N THR A 17 17.02 -34.24 -1.10
CA THR A 17 15.98 -33.95 -0.11
C THR A 17 16.28 -32.56 0.47
N GLY A 18 15.85 -31.51 -0.23
CA GLY A 18 15.75 -30.17 0.35
C GLY A 18 14.68 -30.18 1.43
N ALA A 19 14.95 -29.59 2.59
CA ALA A 19 13.88 -29.25 3.52
C ALA A 19 12.91 -28.31 2.80
N ALA A 20 11.60 -28.59 2.89
CA ALA A 20 10.60 -27.64 2.42
C ALA A 20 10.76 -26.34 3.21
N GLN A 21 10.99 -25.22 2.53
CA GLN A 21 11.00 -23.89 3.15
C GLN A 21 9.57 -23.52 3.57
N ALA A 22 9.42 -22.93 4.75
CA ALA A 22 8.13 -22.42 5.19
C ALA A 22 7.83 -21.13 4.40
N VAL A 23 6.63 -21.05 3.84
CA VAL A 23 6.16 -19.81 3.20
C VAL A 23 5.91 -18.79 4.31
N VAL A 24 6.59 -17.65 4.22
CA VAL A 24 6.33 -16.51 5.10
C VAL A 24 5.02 -15.86 4.69
N THR A 25 4.11 -15.74 5.65
CA THR A 25 2.88 -14.94 5.50
C THR A 25 2.97 -13.75 6.45
N ILE A 26 2.42 -12.61 6.00
CA ILE A 26 2.27 -11.40 6.80
C ILE A 26 0.77 -11.14 6.85
N ASP A 27 0.22 -11.01 8.05
CA ASP A 27 -1.16 -10.55 8.21
C ASP A 27 -1.18 -9.06 7.85
N MET A 28 -1.99 -8.72 6.85
CA MET A 28 -2.13 -7.35 6.33
C MET A 28 -3.49 -6.78 6.76
N LEU A 29 -3.52 -5.48 6.99
CA LEU A 29 -4.74 -4.72 7.26
C LEU A 29 -4.91 -3.62 6.23
N THR A 30 -6.14 -3.41 5.80
CA THR A 30 -6.50 -2.34 4.87
C THR A 30 -6.49 -0.99 5.60
N VAL A 31 -5.73 -0.04 5.06
CA VAL A 31 -5.77 1.37 5.42
C VAL A 31 -6.49 2.13 4.32
N GLY A 32 -7.76 2.43 4.57
CA GLY A 32 -8.66 3.07 3.61
C GLY A 32 -8.77 4.58 3.78
N ASP A 33 -9.96 5.09 3.48
CA ASP A 33 -10.35 6.51 3.55
C ASP A 33 -9.41 7.43 2.77
N PRO A 34 -9.24 7.26 1.45
CA PRO A 34 -8.47 8.17 0.59
C PRO A 34 -8.72 9.66 0.90
N ASN A 35 -7.68 10.38 1.29
CA ASN A 35 -7.78 11.81 1.59
C ASN A 35 -6.40 12.49 1.62
N THR A 36 -6.41 13.82 1.50
CA THR A 36 -5.20 14.66 1.59
C THR A 36 -5.03 15.31 2.96
N SER A 37 -5.71 14.80 4.00
CA SER A 37 -5.57 15.32 5.37
C SER A 37 -4.19 14.97 5.90
N THR A 38 -3.56 15.94 6.55
CA THR A 38 -2.24 15.75 7.16
C THR A 38 -2.32 15.99 8.65
N MET A 39 -1.55 15.21 9.39
CA MET A 39 -1.26 15.48 10.78
C MET A 39 -0.39 16.74 10.85
N VAL A 40 -1.01 17.87 11.18
CA VAL A 40 -0.30 19.12 11.42
C VAL A 40 0.38 19.02 12.77
N VAL A 41 1.70 18.98 12.78
CA VAL A 41 2.45 18.98 14.03
C VAL A 41 2.46 20.42 14.58
N ASP A 42 1.72 20.66 15.66
CA ASP A 42 1.73 21.97 16.30
C ASP A 42 3.14 22.31 16.80
N ASN A 43 3.43 23.60 16.87
CA ASN A 43 4.74 24.21 17.04
C ASN A 43 5.39 23.96 18.42
N ASN A 44 4.83 23.04 19.22
CA ASN A 44 5.43 22.50 20.44
C ASN A 44 5.70 20.97 20.38
N ALA A 45 5.48 20.32 19.23
CA ALA A 45 5.87 18.95 18.91
C ALA A 45 6.78 18.99 17.64
N HIS A 46 8.08 18.73 17.71
CA HIS A 46 8.73 17.42 17.70
C HIS A 46 8.72 16.64 16.36
N PHE A 47 8.46 17.28 15.21
CA PHE A 47 9.02 16.83 13.93
C PHE A 47 10.37 17.53 13.70
N TYR A 48 11.49 16.83 13.87
CA TYR A 48 12.81 17.40 13.55
C TYR A 48 13.07 17.26 12.05
N TRP A 49 12.46 18.13 11.24
CA TRP A 49 12.77 18.35 9.80
C TRP A 49 12.52 17.14 8.85
N PRO A 50 12.18 17.36 7.55
CA PRO A 50 11.83 18.60 6.85
C PRO A 50 10.32 18.87 6.66
N ASP A 51 9.40 17.95 6.92
CA ASP A 51 7.96 18.17 6.62
C ASP A 51 7.07 18.17 7.88
N PRO A 52 6.52 19.32 8.30
CA PRO A 52 5.65 19.41 9.49
C PRO A 52 4.26 18.78 9.28
N SER A 53 4.02 18.17 8.14
CA SER A 53 2.76 17.54 7.73
C SER A 53 3.03 16.17 7.12
N ALA A 54 2.30 15.16 7.58
CA ALA A 54 2.33 13.80 7.04
C ALA A 54 0.97 13.12 7.22
N GLY A 55 0.70 12.07 6.47
CA GLY A 55 -0.53 11.26 6.52
C GLY A 55 -1.47 11.46 5.34
N ALA A 56 -1.09 12.25 4.33
CA ALA A 56 -1.89 12.45 3.14
C ALA A 56 -1.70 11.26 2.20
N VAL A 57 -2.73 10.42 2.08
CA VAL A 57 -2.75 9.27 1.19
C VAL A 57 -4.13 9.21 0.53
N ASP A 58 -4.17 9.46 -0.77
CA ASP A 58 -5.36 9.53 -1.62
C ASP A 58 -5.69 8.21 -2.32
N TYR A 59 -5.10 7.11 -1.84
CA TYR A 59 -5.41 5.74 -2.24
C TYR A 59 -5.56 4.83 -1.01
N THR A 60 -6.13 3.66 -1.24
CA THR A 60 -6.18 2.59 -0.24
C THR A 60 -4.92 1.75 -0.37
N TYR A 61 -4.35 1.34 0.76
CA TYR A 61 -3.19 0.44 0.79
C TYR A 61 -3.32 -0.55 1.93
N GLU A 62 -2.43 -1.53 1.99
CA GLU A 62 -2.35 -2.43 3.13
C GLU A 62 -1.10 -2.15 3.97
N MET A 63 -1.24 -2.27 5.28
CA MET A 63 -0.14 -2.22 6.24
C MET A 63 -0.01 -3.57 6.91
N GLY A 64 1.21 -4.04 7.18
CA GLY A 64 1.43 -5.21 8.01
C GLY A 64 0.82 -4.98 9.40
N GLU A 65 0.02 -5.93 9.89
CA GLU A 65 -0.62 -5.85 11.20
C GLU A 65 0.42 -5.71 12.33
N LYS A 66 1.60 -6.29 12.13
CA LYS A 66 2.69 -6.43 13.11
C LYS A 66 4.06 -6.19 12.46
N GLU A 67 5.07 -5.91 13.29
CA GLU A 67 6.47 -5.89 12.86
C GLU A 67 6.92 -7.29 12.38
N ILE A 68 7.92 -7.34 11.49
CA ILE A 68 8.50 -8.60 11.04
C ILE A 68 9.19 -9.31 12.22
N THR A 69 8.93 -10.61 12.37
CA THR A 69 9.54 -11.42 13.43
C THR A 69 10.90 -11.99 13.01
N ALA A 70 11.70 -12.37 14.01
CA ALA A 70 12.97 -13.03 13.77
C ALA A 70 12.86 -14.34 12.96
N SER A 71 11.78 -15.12 13.16
CA SER A 71 11.54 -16.33 12.39
C SER A 71 11.26 -16.05 10.91
N GLN A 72 10.44 -15.04 10.59
CA GLN A 72 10.19 -14.63 9.21
C GLN A 72 11.48 -14.16 8.53
N TYR A 73 12.32 -13.39 9.23
CA TYR A 73 13.62 -12.98 8.72
C TYR A 73 14.61 -14.15 8.55
N VAL A 74 14.56 -15.17 9.41
CA VAL A 74 15.36 -16.40 9.28
C VAL A 74 14.95 -17.20 8.05
N GLU A 75 13.66 -17.31 7.72
CA GLU A 75 13.21 -17.95 6.48
C GLU A 75 13.74 -17.21 5.25
N PHE A 76 13.68 -15.87 5.25
CA PHE A 76 14.31 -15.04 4.21
C PHE A 76 15.81 -15.34 4.05
N MET A 77 16.57 -15.37 5.14
CA MET A 77 18.01 -15.69 5.07
C MET A 77 18.28 -17.12 4.61
N ASN A 78 17.45 -18.08 4.99
CA ASN A 78 17.59 -19.47 4.57
C ASN A 78 17.23 -19.66 3.09
N SER A 79 16.26 -18.91 2.57
CA SER A 79 15.95 -18.82 1.13
C SER A 79 17.11 -18.22 0.32
N ASN A 80 17.82 -17.28 0.92
CA ASN A 80 18.89 -16.52 0.29
C ASN A 80 20.28 -16.89 0.84
N ILE A 81 20.46 -18.12 1.33
CA ILE A 81 21.66 -18.52 2.10
C ILE A 81 22.97 -18.30 1.33
N GLY A 82 22.94 -18.42 0.00
CA GLY A 82 24.09 -18.21 -0.87
C GLY A 82 24.55 -16.75 -0.96
N THR A 83 23.70 -15.78 -0.61
CA THR A 83 23.97 -14.35 -0.70
C THR A 83 24.03 -13.66 0.67
N VAL A 84 23.75 -14.36 1.78
CA VAL A 84 23.77 -13.79 3.15
C VAL A 84 25.07 -13.05 3.45
N VAL A 85 26.23 -13.60 3.10
CA VAL A 85 27.52 -12.95 3.33
C VAL A 85 27.77 -11.82 2.32
N ALA A 86 27.38 -12.01 1.05
CA ALA A 86 27.66 -11.05 -0.02
C ALA A 86 26.87 -9.75 0.14
N TYR A 87 25.65 -9.84 0.68
CA TYR A 87 24.75 -8.70 0.90
C TYR A 87 24.58 -8.35 2.37
N GLU A 88 25.45 -8.90 3.23
CA GLU A 88 25.47 -8.63 4.67
C GLU A 88 24.07 -8.80 5.31
N LEU A 89 23.34 -9.86 4.96
CA LEU A 89 21.96 -10.09 5.45
C LEU A 89 21.91 -10.48 6.94
N LEU A 90 23.05 -10.79 7.55
CA LEU A 90 23.19 -11.06 8.98
C LEU A 90 24.20 -10.09 9.59
N SER A 91 23.71 -9.15 10.39
CA SER A 91 24.57 -8.36 11.27
C SER A 91 25.14 -9.24 12.38
N SER A 92 26.41 -9.02 12.76
CA SER A 92 27.01 -9.74 13.89
C SER A 92 26.26 -9.53 15.21
N GLN A 93 25.49 -8.45 15.32
CA GLN A 93 24.69 -8.16 16.50
C GLN A 93 23.41 -8.99 16.59
N MET A 94 22.85 -9.43 15.46
CA MET A 94 21.68 -10.31 15.43
C MET A 94 21.96 -11.68 16.05
N ALA A 95 23.23 -12.06 16.19
CA ALA A 95 23.65 -13.30 16.83
C ALA A 95 23.71 -13.23 18.36
N ASN A 96 23.59 -12.04 18.95
CA ASN A 96 23.77 -11.84 20.38
C ASN A 96 22.51 -12.17 21.20
N ALA A 97 22.71 -12.49 22.49
CA ALA A 97 21.60 -12.79 23.41
C ALA A 97 20.64 -11.60 23.65
N ASP A 98 21.13 -10.39 23.35
CA ASP A 98 20.39 -9.12 23.37
C ASP A 98 19.72 -8.80 22.02
N SER A 99 19.32 -9.84 21.28
CA SER A 99 18.62 -9.77 19.99
C SER A 99 17.83 -11.06 19.78
N ALA A 100 17.48 -11.37 18.53
CA ALA A 100 16.93 -12.65 18.11
C ALA A 100 17.85 -13.87 18.37
N GLY A 101 19.17 -13.66 18.48
CA GLY A 101 20.14 -14.74 18.70
C GLY A 101 20.24 -15.68 17.51
N ILE A 102 20.34 -15.11 16.30
CA ILE A 102 20.40 -15.82 15.03
C ILE A 102 21.78 -16.43 14.84
N THR A 103 21.84 -17.75 14.69
CA THR A 103 23.09 -18.49 14.50
C THR A 103 22.95 -19.53 13.40
N LEU A 104 24.06 -19.87 12.77
CA LEU A 104 24.11 -20.96 11.80
C LEU A 104 24.21 -22.30 12.54
N SER A 105 23.15 -23.12 12.45
CA SER A 105 23.10 -24.48 12.98
C SER A 105 23.28 -25.48 11.84
N GLY A 106 24.52 -25.98 11.68
CA GLY A 106 24.88 -26.78 10.52
C GLY A 106 24.93 -25.92 9.26
N ALA A 107 23.91 -26.04 8.40
CA ALA A 107 23.79 -25.31 7.14
C ALA A 107 22.50 -24.47 7.05
N VAL A 108 21.84 -24.23 8.18
CA VAL A 108 20.57 -23.50 8.26
C VAL A 108 20.65 -22.50 9.41
N TYR A 109 20.18 -21.28 9.19
CA TYR A 109 20.05 -20.27 10.24
C TYR A 109 18.87 -20.59 11.15
N VAL A 110 19.05 -20.37 12.45
CA VAL A 110 18.02 -20.53 13.48
C VAL A 110 18.07 -19.35 14.44
N ALA A 111 16.91 -18.89 14.89
CA ALA A 111 16.79 -17.86 15.93
C ALA A 111 16.58 -18.51 17.31
N ALA A 112 17.32 -18.05 18.33
CA ALA A 112 17.07 -18.45 19.71
C ALA A 112 15.77 -17.86 20.28
N ARG A 113 15.33 -16.72 19.72
CA ARG A 113 14.07 -16.03 20.03
C ARG A 113 13.31 -15.80 18.72
N PRO A 114 12.61 -16.80 18.17
CA PRO A 114 11.98 -16.71 16.85
C PRO A 114 10.81 -15.71 16.79
N ASP A 115 10.14 -15.47 17.92
CA ASP A 115 8.89 -14.72 17.95
C ASP A 115 9.07 -13.21 18.17
N VAL A 116 10.26 -12.75 18.59
CA VAL A 116 10.50 -11.32 18.83
C VAL A 116 10.55 -10.55 17.51
N ALA A 117 10.19 -9.27 17.54
CA ALA A 117 10.42 -8.37 16.41
C ALA A 117 11.90 -8.41 16.01
N ILE A 118 12.18 -8.53 14.71
CA ILE A 118 13.55 -8.50 14.21
C ILE A 118 14.17 -7.13 14.49
N ASN A 119 15.41 -7.12 14.93
CA ASN A 119 16.15 -5.91 15.23
C ASN A 119 17.61 -6.01 14.77
N TYR A 120 18.33 -4.88 14.77
CA TYR A 120 19.66 -4.73 14.14
C TYR A 120 19.64 -4.89 12.61
N VAL A 121 18.52 -4.52 11.97
CA VAL A 121 18.41 -4.52 10.51
C VAL A 121 18.86 -3.17 9.93
N SER A 122 19.24 -3.12 8.66
CA SER A 122 19.34 -1.87 7.91
C SER A 122 18.17 -1.70 6.95
N TRP A 123 18.04 -0.49 6.44
CA TRP A 123 17.14 -0.20 5.33
C TRP A 123 17.39 -1.14 4.14
N GLY A 124 18.65 -1.33 3.73
CA GLY A 124 19.00 -2.23 2.62
C GLY A 124 18.68 -3.71 2.86
N GLN A 125 18.62 -4.19 4.11
CA GLN A 125 18.14 -5.54 4.43
C GLN A 125 16.61 -5.61 4.36
N ALA A 126 15.93 -4.60 4.90
CA ALA A 126 14.48 -4.50 4.88
C ALA A 126 13.94 -4.39 3.44
N ALA A 127 14.59 -3.60 2.58
CA ALA A 127 14.28 -3.48 1.16
C ALA A 127 14.51 -4.81 0.40
N ARG A 128 15.58 -5.55 0.71
CA ARG A 128 15.79 -6.91 0.14
C ARG A 128 14.75 -7.92 0.59
N PHE A 129 14.30 -7.82 1.84
CA PHE A 129 13.19 -8.63 2.33
C PHE A 129 11.90 -8.30 1.60
N ALA A 130 11.60 -7.01 1.36
CA ALA A 130 10.47 -6.57 0.55
C ALA A 130 10.53 -7.10 -0.89
N ASN A 131 11.69 -7.00 -1.55
CA ASN A 131 11.92 -7.60 -2.87
C ASN A 131 11.67 -9.12 -2.87
N TRP A 132 12.16 -9.82 -1.87
CA TRP A 132 11.95 -11.26 -1.75
C TRP A 132 10.48 -11.62 -1.60
N MET A 133 9.72 -10.86 -0.81
CA MET A 133 8.27 -11.02 -0.67
C MET A 133 7.54 -10.71 -1.99
N HIS A 134 7.88 -9.60 -2.65
CA HIS A 134 7.35 -9.21 -3.97
C HIS A 134 7.58 -10.33 -5.00
N ASN A 135 8.77 -10.92 -5.04
CA ASN A 135 9.13 -11.98 -5.99
C ASN A 135 8.59 -13.37 -5.60
N GLY A 136 7.57 -13.46 -4.73
CA GLY A 136 6.99 -14.74 -4.34
C GLY A 136 7.96 -15.65 -3.59
N GLN A 137 8.90 -15.06 -2.83
CA GLN A 137 9.87 -15.74 -1.96
C GLN A 137 10.87 -16.63 -2.71
N LEU A 138 11.10 -16.35 -4.00
CA LEU A 138 12.06 -17.07 -4.83
C LEU A 138 13.50 -16.87 -4.34
N ALA A 139 14.26 -17.97 -4.26
CA ALA A 139 15.64 -17.96 -3.80
C ALA A 139 16.53 -17.06 -4.67
N GLY A 140 17.22 -16.11 -4.06
CA GLY A 140 18.11 -15.14 -4.71
C GLY A 140 17.41 -13.94 -5.35
N ALA A 141 16.07 -13.88 -5.31
CA ALA A 141 15.29 -12.78 -5.90
C ALA A 141 15.18 -11.59 -4.93
N THR A 142 16.32 -11.00 -4.57
CA THR A 142 16.41 -9.92 -3.56
C THR A 142 16.82 -8.57 -4.12
N GLU A 143 17.36 -8.50 -5.34
CA GLU A 143 18.01 -7.28 -5.86
C GLU A 143 17.11 -6.44 -6.78
N THR A 144 15.97 -6.97 -7.22
CA THR A 144 14.95 -6.30 -8.05
C THR A 144 13.56 -6.74 -7.60
N GLY A 145 12.53 -5.98 -7.93
CA GLY A 145 11.15 -6.20 -7.48
C GLY A 145 10.57 -4.85 -7.06
N ALA A 146 10.23 -4.71 -5.79
CA ALA A 146 9.85 -3.40 -5.23
C ALA A 146 10.96 -2.34 -5.31
N TYR A 147 12.23 -2.72 -5.21
CA TYR A 147 13.38 -1.81 -5.24
C TYR A 147 14.48 -2.34 -6.16
N THR A 148 15.09 -1.47 -6.96
CA THR A 148 16.25 -1.81 -7.80
C THR A 148 17.56 -1.60 -7.01
N ILE A 149 18.01 -2.63 -6.29
CA ILE A 149 19.14 -2.55 -5.32
C ILE A 149 20.50 -2.85 -5.98
N ASN A 150 20.55 -3.79 -6.93
CA ASN A 150 21.75 -4.13 -7.72
C ASN A 150 23.05 -4.34 -6.90
N GLY A 151 22.97 -5.00 -5.75
CA GLY A 151 24.14 -5.29 -4.90
C GLY A 151 24.61 -4.12 -4.04
N ALA A 152 23.83 -3.03 -3.92
CA ALA A 152 24.14 -1.91 -3.04
C ALA A 152 24.27 -2.36 -1.58
N ILE A 153 25.42 -2.07 -0.96
CA ILE A 153 25.72 -2.39 0.44
C ILE A 153 26.37 -1.21 1.20
N THR A 154 26.71 -0.11 0.52
CA THR A 154 27.25 1.09 1.20
C THR A 154 26.12 2.06 1.51
N ASP A 155 26.31 2.94 2.51
CA ASP A 155 25.34 3.99 2.83
C ASP A 155 24.98 4.84 1.61
N ALA A 156 25.97 5.21 0.80
CA ALA A 156 25.79 6.04 -0.39
C ALA A 156 25.00 5.33 -1.50
N ASP A 157 25.30 4.04 -1.75
CA ASP A 157 24.58 3.28 -2.76
C ASP A 157 23.13 3.01 -2.30
N LEU A 158 22.93 2.65 -1.04
CA LEU A 158 21.60 2.43 -0.46
C LEU A 158 20.79 3.72 -0.39
N ALA A 159 21.43 4.87 -0.14
CA ALA A 159 20.78 6.18 -0.22
C ALA A 159 20.23 6.44 -1.63
N ALA A 160 21.00 6.10 -2.67
CA ALA A 160 20.58 6.28 -4.04
C ALA A 160 19.39 5.37 -4.39
N VAL A 161 19.37 4.13 -3.88
CA VAL A 161 18.22 3.23 -4.02
C VAL A 161 16.99 3.81 -3.33
N ALA A 162 17.11 4.24 -2.07
CA ALA A 162 16.00 4.77 -1.30
C ALA A 162 15.44 6.09 -1.89
N LEU A 163 16.30 6.95 -2.45
CA LEU A 163 15.90 8.16 -3.18
C LEU A 163 15.25 7.88 -4.54
N ALA A 164 15.57 6.76 -5.18
CA ALA A 164 14.92 6.35 -6.42
C ALA A 164 13.46 5.92 -6.19
N GLY A 165 13.13 5.52 -4.96
CA GLY A 165 11.81 5.03 -4.58
C GLY A 165 11.56 3.59 -4.99
N ARG A 166 10.35 3.10 -4.68
CA ARG A 166 9.87 1.79 -5.10
C ARG A 166 9.39 1.80 -6.56
N GLU A 167 9.40 0.64 -7.21
CA GLU A 167 8.75 0.42 -8.50
C GLU A 167 7.21 0.46 -8.33
N ALA A 168 6.48 0.88 -9.37
CA ALA A 168 5.04 1.08 -9.29
C ALA A 168 4.26 -0.22 -9.05
N ASP A 169 4.75 -1.36 -9.53
CA ASP A 169 4.15 -2.69 -9.40
C ASP A 169 4.59 -3.43 -8.12
N ALA A 170 5.14 -2.72 -7.14
CA ALA A 170 5.63 -3.30 -5.90
C ALA A 170 4.52 -3.97 -5.07
N ALA A 171 4.40 -5.30 -5.16
CA ALA A 171 3.51 -6.09 -4.31
C ALA A 171 3.79 -6.04 -2.78
N PHE A 172 5.02 -5.70 -2.37
CA PHE A 172 5.39 -5.50 -0.97
C PHE A 172 6.52 -4.46 -0.87
N PHE A 173 6.40 -3.49 0.01
CA PHE A 173 7.35 -2.38 0.15
C PHE A 173 7.47 -1.90 1.60
N LEU A 174 8.47 -1.05 1.88
CA LEU A 174 8.51 -0.29 3.14
C LEU A 174 7.54 0.89 3.00
N PRO A 175 6.68 1.16 4.00
CA PRO A 175 5.74 2.27 3.90
C PRO A 175 6.49 3.61 3.77
N SER A 176 5.87 4.58 3.10
CA SER A 176 6.27 5.99 3.15
C SER A 176 5.91 6.63 4.49
N LEU A 177 6.38 7.85 4.72
CA LEU A 177 6.03 8.64 5.90
C LEU A 177 4.51 8.88 5.98
N ASP A 178 3.87 9.20 4.86
CA ASP A 178 2.43 9.42 4.80
C ASP A 178 1.64 8.13 5.08
N GLU A 179 2.02 7.02 4.43
CA GLU A 179 1.42 5.71 4.68
C GLU A 179 1.64 5.25 6.13
N TRP A 180 2.82 5.47 6.71
CA TRP A 180 3.03 5.08 8.10
C TRP A 180 2.20 5.94 9.06
N VAL A 181 2.18 7.26 8.86
CA VAL A 181 1.47 8.20 9.73
C VAL A 181 -0.05 8.00 9.65
N LYS A 182 -0.61 7.80 8.45
CA LYS A 182 -2.04 7.53 8.30
C LYS A 182 -2.44 6.24 9.03
N ALA A 183 -1.72 5.15 8.80
CA ALA A 183 -1.98 3.86 9.47
C ALA A 183 -1.88 3.96 11.00
N ALA A 184 -0.95 4.76 11.51
CA ALA A 184 -0.68 4.91 12.94
C ALA A 184 -1.71 5.81 13.65
N TYR A 185 -2.10 6.93 13.04
CA TYR A 185 -2.72 8.04 13.76
C TYR A 185 -4.11 8.43 13.26
N TYR A 186 -4.44 8.19 11.99
CA TYR A 186 -5.66 8.73 11.39
C TYR A 186 -6.90 7.95 11.84
N GLY A 187 -7.85 8.66 12.46
CA GLY A 187 -9.15 8.13 12.86
C GLY A 187 -10.22 8.41 11.81
N ALA A 188 -10.50 7.44 10.95
CA ALA A 188 -11.51 7.54 9.89
C ALA A 188 -12.90 8.01 10.37
N GLY A 189 -13.34 7.54 11.54
CA GLY A 189 -14.63 7.91 12.11
C GLY A 189 -14.74 9.36 12.60
N THR A 190 -13.60 10.06 12.74
CA THR A 190 -13.55 11.45 13.23
C THR A 190 -12.91 12.42 12.24
N ASP A 191 -12.29 11.93 11.16
CA ASP A 191 -11.51 12.72 10.19
C ASP A 191 -10.43 13.57 10.90
N THR A 192 -9.77 12.95 11.88
CA THR A 192 -8.72 13.59 12.69
C THR A 192 -7.63 12.60 13.05
N PHE A 193 -6.44 13.11 13.37
CA PHE A 193 -5.32 12.32 13.87
C PHE A 193 -5.32 12.30 15.41
N TYR A 194 -5.07 11.12 16.00
CA TYR A 194 -4.77 11.00 17.43
C TYR A 194 -3.37 11.52 17.76
N ASP A 195 -3.10 11.91 19.01
CA ASP A 195 -1.73 12.30 19.41
C ASP A 195 -0.77 11.09 19.49
N TYR A 196 -1.29 9.88 19.71
CA TYR A 196 -0.51 8.65 19.85
C TYR A 196 -1.06 7.49 19.00
N PRO A 197 -0.18 6.61 18.46
CA PRO A 197 -0.58 5.47 17.63
C PRO A 197 -1.39 4.39 18.34
N THR A 198 -1.68 4.56 19.62
CA THR A 198 -2.48 3.65 20.44
C THR A 198 -3.96 4.02 20.44
N SER A 199 -4.41 4.77 19.42
CA SER A 199 -5.76 5.33 19.30
C SER A 199 -6.14 6.22 20.49
N SER A 200 -5.23 7.09 20.93
CA SER A 200 -5.41 7.92 22.13
C SER A 200 -4.71 9.26 22.05
N ASP A 201 -5.35 10.30 22.61
CA ASP A 201 -4.74 11.62 22.83
C ASP A 201 -4.01 11.72 24.19
N THR A 202 -3.74 10.59 24.82
CA THR A 202 -3.02 10.52 26.09
C THR A 202 -1.81 9.61 25.94
N ALA A 203 -0.68 10.03 26.51
CA ALA A 203 0.56 9.27 26.43
C ALA A 203 0.38 7.81 26.89
N PRO A 204 0.89 6.82 26.11
CA PRO A 204 0.81 5.41 26.46
C PRO A 204 1.48 5.08 27.79
N THR A 205 0.91 4.11 28.49
CA THR A 205 1.53 3.54 29.69
C THR A 205 2.54 2.46 29.30
N PRO A 206 3.80 2.55 29.73
CA PRO A 206 4.80 1.53 29.42
C PRO A 206 4.43 0.15 29.98
N ALA A 207 4.44 -0.88 29.13
CA ALA A 207 4.17 -2.26 29.52
C ALA A 207 4.90 -3.27 28.63
N VAL A 208 5.11 -4.49 29.14
CA VAL A 208 5.64 -5.64 28.36
C VAL A 208 4.63 -6.78 28.24
N SER A 209 3.47 -6.63 28.86
CA SER A 209 2.36 -7.59 28.83
C SER A 209 1.07 -6.89 29.25
N GLY A 210 -0.07 -7.27 28.68
CA GLY A 210 -1.36 -6.73 29.09
C GLY A 210 -2.44 -6.88 28.02
N ALA A 211 -3.68 -6.67 28.43
CA ALA A 211 -4.87 -6.66 27.57
C ALA A 211 -5.66 -5.34 27.68
N GLY A 212 -4.97 -4.25 28.04
CA GLY A 212 -5.55 -2.94 28.28
C GLY A 212 -5.34 -2.00 27.10
N SER A 213 -6.16 -0.95 27.03
CA SER A 213 -5.97 0.11 26.04
C SER A 213 -4.78 1.01 26.39
N ASN A 214 -4.21 1.65 25.36
CA ASN A 214 -3.17 2.66 25.50
C ASN A 214 -1.91 2.18 26.25
N LEU A 215 -1.47 0.96 25.92
CA LEU A 215 -0.19 0.40 26.36
C LEU A 215 0.82 0.45 25.21
N ALA A 216 2.09 0.57 25.55
CA ALA A 216 3.18 0.55 24.59
C ALA A 216 4.45 -0.02 25.21
N VAL A 217 5.27 -0.71 24.42
CA VAL A 217 6.57 -1.22 24.87
C VAL A 217 7.57 -0.07 24.77
N LEU A 218 7.63 0.76 25.82
CA LEU A 218 8.48 1.97 25.90
C LEU A 218 9.43 1.91 27.10
N GLY A 219 10.32 2.89 27.19
CA GLY A 219 11.20 3.11 28.33
C GLY A 219 10.39 3.21 29.63
N GLY A 220 10.81 2.45 30.64
CA GLY A 220 10.07 2.29 31.90
C GLY A 220 9.16 1.06 31.97
N SER A 221 8.93 0.35 30.84
CA SER A 221 8.17 -0.91 30.80
C SER A 221 8.87 -2.09 31.48
N GLY A 222 10.20 -2.02 31.62
CA GLY A 222 11.05 -3.14 32.05
C GLY A 222 11.54 -4.03 30.90
N ALA A 223 11.18 -3.72 29.65
CA ALA A 223 11.75 -4.38 28.48
C ALA A 223 13.26 -4.19 28.41
N THR A 224 14.00 -5.28 28.23
CA THR A 224 15.44 -5.24 27.94
C THR A 224 15.71 -5.41 26.44
N LEU A 225 14.74 -5.92 25.70
CA LEU A 225 14.76 -6.30 24.28
C LEU A 225 13.36 -6.12 23.67
N PRO A 226 13.24 -6.13 22.34
CA PRO A 226 11.95 -6.27 21.68
C PRO A 226 11.24 -7.53 22.17
N ILE A 227 9.91 -7.46 22.21
CA ILE A 227 9.04 -8.58 22.53
C ILE A 227 8.38 -9.11 21.25
N ALA A 228 7.57 -10.16 21.39
CA ALA A 228 6.78 -10.63 20.27
C ALA A 228 5.73 -9.58 19.86
N PRO A 229 5.65 -9.19 18.58
CA PRO A 229 4.62 -8.26 18.12
C PRO A 229 3.21 -8.76 18.47
N GLY A 230 2.32 -7.85 18.86
CA GLY A 230 0.97 -8.13 19.30
C GLY A 230 0.85 -8.67 20.73
N THR A 231 1.94 -8.68 21.52
CA THR A 231 1.89 -9.12 22.93
C THR A 231 0.99 -8.23 23.79
N LEU A 232 0.99 -6.91 23.52
CA LEU A 232 0.07 -5.99 24.17
C LEU A 232 -1.27 -6.05 23.43
N THR A 233 -2.19 -6.86 23.93
CA THR A 233 -3.51 -7.02 23.32
C THR A 233 -4.43 -5.85 23.68
N GLY A 234 -5.30 -5.44 22.76
CA GLY A 234 -6.26 -4.35 23.00
C GLY A 234 -5.67 -2.93 22.94
N THR A 235 -4.43 -2.79 22.46
CA THR A 235 -3.80 -1.52 22.09
C THR A 235 -3.36 -1.62 20.63
N THR A 236 -3.99 -0.83 19.76
CA THR A 236 -3.74 -0.81 18.32
C THR A 236 -3.85 0.60 17.80
N SER A 237 -3.33 0.83 16.60
CA SER A 237 -3.69 1.98 15.79
C SER A 237 -5.19 2.00 15.45
N PRO A 238 -5.71 3.12 14.93
CA PRO A 238 -7.11 3.21 14.53
C PRO A 238 -7.51 2.18 13.47
N TYR A 239 -6.55 1.77 12.62
CA TYR A 239 -6.73 0.72 11.62
C TYR A 239 -6.41 -0.69 12.13
N GLY A 240 -6.05 -0.85 13.41
CA GLY A 240 -5.83 -2.16 14.03
C GLY A 240 -4.38 -2.66 14.05
N ALA A 241 -3.41 -1.85 13.62
CA ALA A 241 -2.00 -2.25 13.65
C ALA A 241 -1.46 -2.28 15.08
N PHE A 242 -0.72 -3.33 15.42
CA PHE A 242 -0.04 -3.45 16.71
C PHE A 242 1.32 -2.75 16.70
N ASP A 243 1.77 -2.35 17.89
CA ASP A 243 3.14 -1.92 18.15
C ASP A 243 3.64 -0.73 17.32
N MET A 244 2.75 0.05 16.69
CA MET A 244 3.14 1.31 16.04
C MET A 244 3.62 2.37 17.05
N ALA A 245 3.51 2.11 18.35
CA ALA A 245 4.10 2.88 19.43
C ALA A 245 4.99 1.98 20.30
N GLY A 246 6.30 2.11 20.19
CA GLY A 246 7.26 1.32 20.95
C GLY A 246 7.62 0.00 20.28
N ASN A 247 8.14 -0.92 21.08
CA ASN A 247 8.76 -2.18 20.65
C ASN A 247 9.99 -1.90 19.80
N VAL A 248 9.95 -1.87 18.45
CA VAL A 248 11.07 -1.39 17.63
C VAL A 248 10.73 -0.09 16.89
N ASN A 249 11.76 0.68 16.55
CA ASN A 249 11.62 1.66 15.47
C ASN A 249 11.43 0.91 14.14
N GLU A 250 10.71 1.49 13.21
CA GLU A 250 10.38 0.86 11.94
C GLU A 250 10.92 1.68 10.77
N TYR A 251 11.77 1.07 9.93
CA TYR A 251 12.21 1.73 8.70
C TYR A 251 11.03 2.04 7.78
N ILE A 252 11.08 3.24 7.20
CA ILE A 252 10.20 3.69 6.12
C ILE A 252 11.03 3.98 4.86
N GLU A 253 10.41 4.03 3.69
CA GLU A 253 11.14 4.33 2.44
C GLU A 253 11.41 5.83 2.23
N THR A 254 10.64 6.69 2.91
CA THR A 254 10.86 8.14 2.85
C THR A 254 12.28 8.46 3.28
N THR A 255 12.99 9.12 2.37
CA THR A 255 14.40 9.46 2.49
C THR A 255 14.56 10.97 2.40
N VAL A 256 15.35 11.52 3.30
CA VAL A 256 15.62 12.96 3.36
C VAL A 256 17.06 13.22 2.95
N THR A 257 17.31 14.30 2.21
CA THR A 257 18.69 14.67 1.86
C THR A 257 19.26 15.62 2.92
N MET A 258 20.28 15.17 3.64
CA MET A 258 21.00 15.98 4.63
C MET A 258 22.50 15.96 4.36
N PHE A 259 23.15 17.12 4.48
CA PHE A 259 24.59 17.28 4.23
C PHE A 259 25.07 16.76 2.87
N GLY A 260 24.17 16.62 1.89
CA GLY A 260 24.46 16.08 0.55
C GLY A 260 24.30 14.55 0.44
N GLU A 261 23.80 13.88 1.47
CA GLU A 261 23.56 12.44 1.52
C GLU A 261 22.08 12.14 1.77
N GLY A 262 21.55 11.10 1.11
CA GLY A 262 20.20 10.60 1.39
C GLY A 262 20.20 9.75 2.66
N ILE A 263 19.27 10.02 3.57
CA ILE A 263 19.17 9.36 4.87
C ILE A 263 17.74 8.87 5.06
N SER A 264 17.57 7.56 5.23
CA SER A 264 16.28 6.93 5.48
C SER A 264 15.75 7.30 6.85
N MET A 265 14.43 7.31 6.96
CA MET A 265 13.73 7.61 8.20
C MET A 265 13.23 6.33 8.87
N MET A 266 12.95 6.45 10.17
CA MET A 266 12.29 5.41 10.96
C MET A 266 11.20 6.02 11.83
N MET A 267 10.15 5.27 12.12
CA MET A 267 8.99 5.69 12.89
C MET A 267 8.77 4.83 14.14
N GLY A 268 7.81 5.20 15.00
CA GLY A 268 7.26 4.30 16.02
C GLY A 268 7.86 4.38 17.42
N ASN A 269 9.10 4.87 17.59
CA ASN A 269 9.90 4.74 18.83
C ASN A 269 10.13 3.27 19.25
N ALA A 270 11.19 3.02 20.02
CA ALA A 270 11.50 1.67 20.52
C ALA A 270 11.35 1.53 22.05
N TRP A 271 11.54 0.32 22.56
CA TRP A 271 11.42 -0.05 23.98
C TRP A 271 12.27 0.73 24.99
N VAL A 272 13.22 1.53 24.52
CA VAL A 272 14.08 2.39 25.35
C VAL A 272 13.68 3.87 25.32
N ALA A 273 12.72 4.25 24.48
CA ALA A 273 12.26 5.62 24.32
C ALA A 273 11.51 6.11 25.58
N PRO A 274 11.74 7.33 26.08
CA PRO A 274 11.09 7.81 27.30
C PRO A 274 9.55 7.72 27.25
N SER A 275 8.91 7.32 28.35
CA SER A 275 7.44 7.37 28.46
C SER A 275 6.93 8.80 28.27
N GLY A 276 6.10 9.03 27.26
CA GLY A 276 5.61 10.36 26.87
C GLY A 276 6.38 11.01 25.71
N SER A 277 7.42 10.36 25.17
CA SER A 277 7.90 10.71 23.84
C SER A 277 6.88 10.22 22.82
N THR A 278 6.37 11.14 22.03
CA THR A 278 5.50 10.83 20.90
C THR A 278 6.29 10.03 19.84
N PRO A 279 5.71 8.95 19.27
CA PRO A 279 6.31 8.07 18.24
C PRO A 279 6.69 8.74 16.91
N TYR A 280 7.59 9.73 16.94
CA TYR A 280 7.95 10.50 15.76
C TYR A 280 9.06 9.88 14.92
N ALA A 281 9.22 10.48 13.75
CA ALA A 281 10.26 10.17 12.80
C ALA A 281 11.65 10.50 13.36
N TYR A 282 12.56 9.52 13.30
CA TYR A 282 14.00 9.72 13.46
C TYR A 282 14.69 9.48 12.14
N ILE A 283 15.75 10.24 11.90
CA ILE A 283 16.61 10.08 10.72
C ILE A 283 17.76 9.14 11.12
N HIS A 284 18.12 8.20 10.24
CA HIS A 284 19.17 7.22 10.51
C HIS A 284 19.94 6.79 9.27
N THR A 285 21.23 6.53 9.42
CA THR A 285 22.07 6.06 8.32
C THR A 285 21.57 4.74 7.74
N ASN A 286 21.66 4.58 6.41
CA ASN A 286 21.01 3.52 5.65
C ASN A 286 21.66 2.13 5.83
N HIS A 287 22.87 2.06 6.38
CA HIS A 287 23.67 0.84 6.58
C HIS A 287 23.95 0.50 8.05
N ASP A 288 23.57 1.30 9.04
CA ASP A 288 24.00 1.09 10.44
C ASP A 288 23.24 -0.04 11.18
N GLN A 289 23.53 -1.28 10.75
CA GLN A 289 23.07 -2.53 11.37
C GLN A 289 23.87 -2.93 12.61
N GLN A 290 24.98 -2.23 12.87
CA GLN A 290 25.92 -2.63 13.92
C GLN A 290 25.69 -1.89 15.22
N ASN A 291 25.08 -0.71 15.19
CA ASN A 291 24.91 0.11 16.39
C ASN A 291 23.46 0.41 16.75
N ASP A 292 22.48 0.20 15.86
CA ASP A 292 21.08 0.39 16.22
C ASP A 292 20.32 -0.90 16.54
N ARG A 293 20.34 -1.23 17.84
CA ARG A 293 19.57 -2.35 18.38
C ARG A 293 18.06 -2.13 18.35
N ARG A 294 17.60 -0.89 18.14
CA ARG A 294 16.21 -0.48 18.33
C ARG A 294 15.38 -0.67 17.09
N THR A 295 16.00 -0.95 15.94
CA THR A 295 15.33 -0.78 14.65
C THR A 295 15.06 -2.12 13.99
N GLY A 296 13.80 -2.28 13.60
CA GLY A 296 13.24 -3.33 12.77
C GLY A 296 12.47 -2.70 11.61
N PHE A 297 11.40 -3.36 11.16
CA PHE A 297 10.53 -2.87 10.10
C PHE A 297 9.22 -3.65 10.07
N ARG A 298 8.23 -3.06 9.39
CA ARG A 298 7.05 -3.75 8.85
C ARG A 298 6.97 -3.47 7.36
N LEU A 299 6.15 -4.24 6.66
CA LEU A 299 5.88 -4.00 5.24
C LEU A 299 4.51 -3.34 5.07
N ALA A 300 4.37 -2.60 3.98
CA ALA A 300 3.11 -2.26 3.36
C ALA A 300 2.99 -3.02 2.03
N ALA A 301 1.80 -3.03 1.48
CA ALA A 301 1.50 -3.55 0.16
C ALA A 301 0.50 -2.58 -0.52
N PRO A 302 0.34 -2.66 -1.85
CA PRO A 302 -0.77 -2.01 -2.52
C PRO A 302 -2.07 -2.44 -1.83
N GLY A 303 -3.11 -1.61 -1.91
CA GLY A 303 -4.41 -2.04 -1.46
C GLY A 303 -4.74 -3.33 -2.19
N ALA A 304 -5.32 -4.33 -1.52
CA ALA A 304 -6.23 -5.17 -2.27
C ALA A 304 -7.24 -4.17 -2.84
N ASP A 305 -7.30 -4.01 -4.17
CA ASP A 305 -8.16 -3.03 -4.80
C ASP A 305 -9.52 -3.13 -4.12
N VAL A 306 -9.82 -2.14 -3.28
CA VAL A 306 -11.15 -1.96 -2.76
C VAL A 306 -11.83 -1.40 -3.99
N GLY A 307 -12.26 -2.30 -4.88
CA GLY A 307 -12.45 -2.04 -6.31
C GLY A 307 -12.85 -0.61 -6.53
N ILE A 308 -11.97 0.16 -7.19
CA ILE A 308 -12.33 1.52 -7.59
C ILE A 308 -13.67 1.32 -8.31
N PRO A 309 -14.77 1.95 -7.86
CA PRO A 309 -16.05 1.71 -8.52
C PRO A 309 -15.86 2.02 -10.00
N GLY A 310 -16.06 1.02 -10.86
CA GLY A 310 -15.83 1.11 -12.29
C GLY A 310 -14.51 0.54 -12.82
N ASP A 311 -13.52 0.22 -11.98
CA ASP A 311 -12.30 -0.52 -12.35
C ASP A 311 -12.64 -2.01 -12.41
N PHE A 312 -13.05 -2.43 -13.60
CA PHE A 312 -13.57 -3.74 -13.89
C PHE A 312 -12.51 -4.70 -14.39
N ASP A 313 -11.41 -4.20 -14.97
CA ASP A 313 -10.30 -5.03 -15.44
C ASP A 313 -9.18 -5.22 -14.40
N GLY A 314 -9.19 -4.41 -13.32
CA GLY A 314 -8.34 -4.52 -12.15
C GLY A 314 -6.93 -4.01 -12.38
N ASP A 315 -6.74 -3.07 -13.31
CA ASP A 315 -5.44 -2.47 -13.60
C ASP A 315 -5.15 -1.18 -12.80
N GLY A 316 -6.16 -0.70 -12.06
CA GLY A 316 -6.04 0.38 -11.08
C GLY A 316 -6.35 1.77 -11.61
N ASP A 317 -6.89 1.91 -12.81
CA ASP A 317 -7.57 3.12 -13.27
C ASP A 317 -9.02 2.85 -13.72
N VAL A 318 -9.74 3.89 -14.17
CA VAL A 318 -11.09 3.74 -14.73
C VAL A 318 -11.09 4.37 -16.10
N ASP A 319 -10.98 3.58 -17.16
CA ASP A 319 -10.76 4.08 -18.51
C ASP A 319 -11.66 3.43 -19.58
N ALA A 320 -11.22 3.41 -20.84
CA ALA A 320 -12.00 2.83 -21.94
C ALA A 320 -12.03 1.29 -21.90
N ASP A 321 -11.03 0.64 -21.30
CA ASP A 321 -10.96 -0.81 -21.14
C ASP A 321 -12.02 -1.27 -20.12
N ASP A 322 -12.29 -0.49 -19.08
CA ASP A 322 -13.40 -0.75 -18.14
C ASP A 322 -14.77 -0.59 -18.76
N VAL A 323 -14.96 0.44 -19.58
CA VAL A 323 -16.21 0.60 -20.34
C VAL A 323 -16.40 -0.61 -21.25
N THR A 324 -15.32 -1.14 -21.82
CA THR A 324 -15.35 -2.35 -22.65
C THR A 324 -15.73 -3.58 -21.83
N GLU A 325 -15.17 -3.75 -20.64
CA GLU A 325 -15.49 -4.87 -19.74
C GLU A 325 -16.94 -4.80 -19.25
N LEU A 326 -17.44 -3.63 -18.86
CA LEU A 326 -18.86 -3.42 -18.54
C LEU A 326 -19.76 -3.83 -19.72
N CYS A 327 -19.41 -3.39 -20.92
CA CYS A 327 -20.17 -3.70 -22.13
C CYS A 327 -20.15 -5.19 -22.50
N ALA A 328 -19.09 -5.91 -22.17
CA ALA A 328 -19.01 -7.35 -22.35
C ALA A 328 -19.90 -8.13 -21.36
N ASN A 329 -20.26 -7.52 -20.23
CA ASN A 329 -20.94 -8.18 -19.10
C ASN A 329 -22.32 -7.57 -18.76
N LEU A 330 -22.96 -6.85 -19.68
CA LEU A 330 -24.31 -6.32 -19.48
C LEU A 330 -25.30 -7.42 -19.03
N GLY A 331 -26.02 -7.13 -17.95
CA GLY A 331 -26.96 -8.01 -17.25
C GLY A 331 -26.34 -8.80 -16.09
N ASP A 332 -25.03 -8.71 -15.84
CA ASP A 332 -24.37 -9.30 -14.68
C ASP A 332 -24.36 -8.33 -13.49
N PRO A 333 -25.01 -8.66 -12.36
CA PRO A 333 -25.02 -7.80 -11.16
C PRO A 333 -23.65 -7.53 -10.54
N ALA A 334 -22.58 -8.20 -10.99
CA ALA A 334 -21.21 -7.86 -10.56
C ALA A 334 -20.74 -6.50 -11.10
N TYR A 335 -21.38 -5.98 -12.14
CA TYR A 335 -21.04 -4.72 -12.82
C TYR A 335 -22.09 -3.61 -12.57
N ASP A 336 -22.96 -3.81 -11.57
CA ASP A 336 -24.00 -2.87 -11.12
C ASP A 336 -23.36 -1.75 -10.28
N LEU A 337 -23.24 -0.56 -10.89
CA LEU A 337 -22.69 0.67 -10.32
C LEU A 337 -23.76 1.58 -9.72
N ASP A 338 -25.01 1.51 -10.19
CA ASP A 338 -26.09 2.38 -9.73
C ASP A 338 -26.92 1.79 -8.56
N GLY A 339 -26.76 0.49 -8.33
CA GLY A 339 -27.31 -0.30 -7.23
C GLY A 339 -28.73 -0.79 -7.45
N ASP A 340 -29.22 -0.86 -8.69
CA ASP A 340 -30.58 -1.29 -8.99
C ASP A 340 -30.75 -2.81 -9.20
N GLY A 341 -29.64 -3.54 -9.31
CA GLY A 341 -29.56 -4.99 -9.27
C GLY A 341 -29.22 -5.68 -10.60
N ASP A 342 -28.94 -4.94 -11.67
CA ASP A 342 -28.38 -5.44 -12.92
C ASP A 342 -27.40 -4.44 -13.55
N ALA A 343 -26.52 -4.92 -14.44
CA ALA A 343 -25.64 -4.05 -15.22
C ALA A 343 -26.33 -3.66 -16.54
N ASP A 344 -26.68 -2.40 -16.73
CA ASP A 344 -27.35 -1.93 -17.93
C ASP A 344 -26.84 -0.57 -18.45
N GLU A 345 -27.71 0.16 -19.16
CA GLU A 345 -27.36 1.47 -19.72
C GLU A 345 -27.13 2.53 -18.63
N ASP A 346 -27.80 2.41 -17.48
CA ASP A 346 -27.69 3.34 -16.37
C ASP A 346 -26.32 3.21 -15.68
N ASP A 347 -25.76 2.00 -15.54
CA ASP A 347 -24.39 1.78 -15.03
C ASP A 347 -23.33 2.35 -15.97
N MET A 348 -23.51 2.19 -17.27
CA MET A 348 -22.59 2.75 -18.25
C MET A 348 -22.59 4.29 -18.19
N ILE A 349 -23.75 4.89 -17.90
CA ILE A 349 -23.84 6.33 -17.65
C ILE A 349 -23.09 6.69 -16.36
N VAL A 350 -23.23 5.93 -15.27
CA VAL A 350 -22.50 6.17 -14.02
C VAL A 350 -20.99 6.08 -14.28
N LEU A 351 -20.52 5.03 -14.95
CA LEU A 351 -19.12 4.82 -15.30
C LEU A 351 -18.56 6.04 -16.06
N ILE A 352 -19.14 6.34 -17.23
CA ILE A 352 -18.61 7.36 -18.14
C ILE A 352 -18.77 8.78 -17.59
N GLU A 353 -19.90 9.09 -16.95
CA GLU A 353 -20.18 10.46 -16.52
C GLU A 353 -19.58 10.81 -15.17
N THR A 354 -19.19 9.83 -14.36
CA THR A 354 -18.74 10.08 -12.98
C THR A 354 -17.43 9.43 -12.56
N LEU A 355 -17.06 8.28 -13.13
CA LEU A 355 -15.95 7.47 -12.64
C LEU A 355 -14.74 7.50 -13.56
N VAL A 356 -14.94 7.52 -14.88
CA VAL A 356 -13.85 7.50 -15.86
C VAL A 356 -12.84 8.62 -15.63
N GLU A 357 -11.58 8.26 -15.54
CA GLU A 357 -10.43 9.15 -15.48
C GLU A 357 -10.11 9.66 -16.89
N LEU A 358 -9.99 10.99 -17.03
CA LEU A 358 -9.75 11.58 -18.34
C LEU A 358 -8.26 11.59 -18.65
N THR A 359 -7.92 11.53 -19.94
CA THR A 359 -6.52 11.43 -20.44
C THR A 359 -5.59 12.59 -20.05
N ASP A 360 -6.10 13.63 -19.40
CA ASP A 360 -5.28 14.69 -18.81
C ASP A 360 -4.79 14.41 -17.39
N GLY A 361 -5.24 13.32 -16.77
CA GLY A 361 -4.86 12.88 -15.42
C GLY A 361 -5.31 13.82 -14.29
N VAL A 362 -6.27 14.70 -14.55
CA VAL A 362 -6.74 15.71 -13.57
C VAL A 362 -8.27 15.71 -13.45
N ARG A 363 -8.98 15.49 -14.55
CA ARG A 363 -10.45 15.49 -14.56
C ARG A 363 -10.97 14.05 -14.50
N VAL A 364 -12.16 13.91 -13.91
CA VAL A 364 -12.94 12.67 -13.88
C VAL A 364 -14.33 12.94 -14.43
N GLY A 365 -14.89 11.96 -15.12
CA GLY A 365 -16.21 11.99 -15.73
C GLY A 365 -16.30 12.85 -16.99
N THR A 366 -16.99 12.33 -18.01
CA THR A 366 -17.29 13.02 -19.26
C THR A 366 -18.74 12.81 -19.68
N ARG A 367 -19.02 12.61 -20.97
CA ARG A 367 -20.30 12.24 -21.54
C ARG A 367 -20.12 11.18 -22.61
N ARG A 368 -21.14 10.34 -22.76
CA ARG A 368 -21.20 9.38 -23.86
C ARG A 368 -21.02 10.08 -25.20
N GLY A 369 -20.08 9.56 -26.00
CA GLY A 369 -19.67 10.14 -27.28
C GLY A 369 -18.38 10.95 -27.22
N ASP A 370 -17.77 11.11 -26.05
CA ASP A 370 -16.33 11.38 -25.88
C ASP A 370 -15.64 10.01 -25.90
N PHE A 371 -15.10 9.62 -27.05
CA PHE A 371 -14.58 8.26 -27.29
C PHE A 371 -13.08 8.14 -26.99
N ASN A 372 -12.36 9.26 -27.03
CA ASN A 372 -10.94 9.30 -26.64
C ASN A 372 -10.74 9.75 -25.18
N LEU A 373 -11.83 9.97 -24.44
CA LEU A 373 -11.84 10.34 -23.02
C LEU A 373 -10.95 11.56 -22.73
N ASP A 374 -10.93 12.54 -23.65
CA ASP A 374 -10.16 13.79 -23.47
C ASP A 374 -10.95 14.89 -22.74
N GLY A 375 -12.20 14.59 -22.40
CA GLY A 375 -13.13 15.47 -21.73
C GLY A 375 -13.83 16.44 -22.67
N PHE A 376 -13.74 16.27 -23.98
CA PHE A 376 -14.40 17.10 -24.97
C PHE A 376 -15.19 16.22 -25.93
N VAL A 377 -16.51 16.39 -26.00
CA VAL A 377 -17.30 15.73 -27.06
C VAL A 377 -17.26 16.61 -28.31
N ASP A 378 -16.36 16.34 -29.24
CA ASP A 378 -16.07 17.23 -30.37
C ASP A 378 -15.84 16.54 -31.74
N GLY A 379 -15.19 17.27 -32.66
CA GLY A 379 -14.91 16.79 -34.00
C GLY A 379 -13.94 15.61 -34.06
N THR A 380 -13.17 15.38 -32.99
CA THR A 380 -12.21 14.29 -32.83
C THR A 380 -12.95 12.98 -32.59
N ASP A 381 -13.94 12.96 -31.70
CA ASP A 381 -14.81 11.80 -31.48
C ASP A 381 -15.60 11.44 -32.74
N LEU A 382 -16.10 12.47 -33.42
CA LEU A 382 -16.80 12.27 -34.69
C LEU A 382 -15.87 11.67 -35.76
N ALA A 383 -14.56 11.92 -35.69
CA ALA A 383 -13.60 11.33 -36.61
C ALA A 383 -13.29 9.86 -36.26
N LEU A 384 -13.20 9.52 -34.97
CA LEU A 384 -13.07 8.13 -34.49
C LEU A 384 -14.26 7.30 -34.95
N MET A 385 -15.47 7.74 -34.59
CA MET A 385 -16.72 7.05 -34.92
C MET A 385 -16.95 6.88 -36.43
N LYS A 386 -16.53 7.87 -37.25
CA LYS A 386 -16.58 7.73 -38.72
C LYS A 386 -15.67 6.64 -39.27
N THR A 387 -14.56 6.35 -38.59
CA THR A 387 -13.59 5.34 -39.02
C THR A 387 -14.16 3.94 -38.79
N ALA A 388 -14.91 3.75 -37.71
CA ALA A 388 -15.58 2.50 -37.35
C ALA A 388 -17.00 2.36 -37.93
N PHE A 389 -17.57 3.39 -38.57
CA PHE A 389 -18.97 3.37 -39.01
C PHE A 389 -19.33 2.15 -39.89
N GLY A 390 -20.29 1.36 -39.42
CA GLY A 390 -20.76 0.12 -40.03
C GLY A 390 -19.85 -1.09 -39.81
N GLN A 391 -18.79 -0.98 -39.00
CA GLN A 391 -17.96 -2.11 -38.59
C GLN A 391 -18.59 -2.82 -37.38
N PRO A 392 -18.58 -4.16 -37.35
CA PRO A 392 -18.95 -4.93 -36.16
C PRO A 392 -17.75 -5.09 -35.21
N LEU A 393 -18.03 -5.52 -33.96
CA LEU A 393 -17.01 -5.85 -32.95
C LEU A 393 -16.09 -4.66 -32.60
N MET A 394 -16.67 -3.47 -32.56
CA MET A 394 -16.01 -2.23 -32.16
C MET A 394 -16.40 -1.94 -30.71
N ASP A 395 -15.44 -1.45 -29.94
CA ASP A 395 -15.63 -1.06 -28.54
C ASP A 395 -16.02 0.43 -28.42
N TYR A 396 -16.09 0.90 -27.17
CA TYR A 396 -16.42 2.29 -26.89
C TYR A 396 -15.42 3.27 -27.52
N ALA A 397 -14.11 2.99 -27.40
CA ALA A 397 -13.05 3.85 -27.94
C ALA A 397 -13.07 3.95 -29.48
N ASP A 398 -13.57 2.91 -30.16
CA ASP A 398 -13.78 2.90 -31.61
C ASP A 398 -15.02 3.70 -32.07
N GLY A 399 -15.88 4.13 -31.15
CA GLY A 399 -17.06 4.95 -31.43
C GLY A 399 -18.41 4.26 -31.24
N ASN A 400 -18.45 3.14 -30.53
CA ASN A 400 -19.67 2.43 -30.15
C ASN A 400 -20.20 2.96 -28.81
N ALA A 401 -21.06 3.97 -28.86
CA ALA A 401 -21.53 4.68 -27.67
C ALA A 401 -22.58 3.90 -26.87
N ASN A 402 -23.22 2.88 -27.44
CA ASN A 402 -24.28 2.09 -26.80
C ASN A 402 -23.96 0.60 -26.68
N CYS A 403 -22.72 0.21 -27.00
CA CYS A 403 -22.24 -1.16 -26.88
C CYS A 403 -23.08 -2.20 -27.62
N ASP A 404 -23.70 -1.78 -28.74
CA ASP A 404 -24.42 -2.70 -29.60
C ASP A 404 -23.48 -3.34 -30.65
N ALA A 405 -24.05 -4.15 -31.54
CA ALA A 405 -23.24 -4.92 -32.49
C ALA A 405 -22.52 -4.08 -33.56
N PHE A 406 -22.90 -2.81 -33.76
CA PHE A 406 -22.40 -1.99 -34.87
C PHE A 406 -22.32 -0.51 -34.52
N VAL A 407 -21.21 0.13 -34.89
CA VAL A 407 -21.15 1.60 -34.89
C VAL A 407 -22.06 2.17 -35.97
N ASP A 408 -23.17 2.82 -35.60
CA ASP A 408 -24.21 3.21 -36.53
C ASP A 408 -24.87 4.58 -36.25
N GLY A 409 -26.07 4.80 -36.79
CA GLY A 409 -26.80 6.05 -36.63
C GLY A 409 -27.22 6.35 -35.19
N THR A 410 -27.27 5.35 -34.33
CA THR A 410 -27.63 5.42 -32.91
C THR A 410 -26.48 6.02 -32.11
N ASP A 411 -25.25 5.54 -32.31
CA ASP A 411 -24.05 6.13 -31.71
C ASP A 411 -23.87 7.58 -32.15
N LEU A 412 -24.16 7.86 -33.43
CA LEU A 412 -24.11 9.22 -33.95
C LEU A 412 -25.15 10.12 -33.28
N ALA A 413 -26.31 9.58 -32.89
CA ALA A 413 -27.33 10.34 -32.19
C ALA A 413 -26.90 10.65 -30.75
N ILE A 414 -26.23 9.72 -30.08
CA ILE A 414 -25.67 9.91 -28.73
C ILE A 414 -24.58 10.97 -28.76
N LEU A 415 -23.57 10.82 -29.63
CA LEU A 415 -22.51 11.83 -29.81
C LEU A 415 -23.09 13.20 -30.13
N LYS A 416 -24.09 13.29 -31.04
CA LYS A 416 -24.74 14.57 -31.37
C LYS A 416 -25.48 15.20 -30.21
N THR A 417 -26.04 14.39 -29.33
CA THR A 417 -26.79 14.89 -28.16
C THR A 417 -25.83 15.59 -27.19
N ASN A 418 -24.61 15.08 -27.07
CA ASN A 418 -23.59 15.61 -26.16
C ASN A 418 -22.56 16.54 -26.83
N PHE A 419 -22.67 16.75 -28.15
CA PHE A 419 -21.68 17.51 -28.92
C PHE A 419 -21.46 18.94 -28.39
N GLY A 420 -20.20 19.30 -28.16
CA GLY A 420 -19.77 20.55 -27.55
C GLY A 420 -19.73 20.51 -26.02
N PHE A 421 -19.93 19.35 -25.39
CA PHE A 421 -19.66 19.16 -23.98
C PHE A 421 -18.17 19.36 -23.67
N ILE A 422 -17.91 19.92 -22.50
CA ILE A 422 -16.56 20.13 -21.97
C ILE A 422 -16.59 19.72 -20.49
N ALA A 423 -15.84 18.69 -20.13
CA ALA A 423 -15.59 18.32 -18.75
C ALA A 423 -14.83 19.45 -18.06
N LEU A 424 -15.38 20.00 -16.99
CA LEU A 424 -14.76 21.08 -16.23
C LEU A 424 -13.94 20.51 -15.08
N THR A 425 -12.80 21.12 -14.79
CA THR A 425 -12.05 20.85 -13.55
C THR A 425 -12.91 21.26 -12.35
N GLY A 426 -13.47 20.27 -11.65
CA GLY A 426 -14.26 20.45 -10.43
C GLY A 426 -15.56 19.64 -10.43
N GLY A 427 -15.44 18.32 -10.34
CA GLY A 427 -16.57 17.38 -10.25
C GLY A 427 -16.60 16.62 -8.94
N ALA A 428 -16.62 17.31 -7.79
CA ALA A 428 -17.21 16.67 -6.61
C ALA A 428 -18.72 16.52 -6.90
N VAL A 429 -19.17 15.27 -6.91
CA VAL A 429 -20.57 14.83 -6.87
C VAL A 429 -21.49 15.91 -6.30
N PRO A 430 -22.54 16.37 -7.01
CA PRO A 430 -23.55 17.23 -6.43
C PRO A 430 -24.19 16.51 -5.23
N GLU A 431 -23.88 16.96 -4.00
CA GLU A 431 -24.52 16.44 -2.80
C GLU A 431 -26.06 16.51 -2.95
N PRO A 432 -26.80 15.49 -2.50
CA PRO A 432 -28.25 15.51 -2.56
C PRO A 432 -28.79 16.71 -1.78
N VAL A 433 -29.77 17.39 -2.38
CA VAL A 433 -30.43 18.64 -1.92
C VAL A 433 -31.14 18.50 -0.55
N THR A 434 -30.97 17.37 0.13
CA THR A 434 -31.55 17.02 1.44
C THR A 434 -31.06 17.94 2.58
N ILE A 435 -29.80 18.39 2.59
CA ILE A 435 -29.29 19.31 3.64
C ILE A 435 -29.87 20.73 3.48
N GLY A 436 -30.07 21.19 2.23
CA GLY A 436 -30.73 22.46 1.94
C GLY A 436 -32.22 22.48 2.36
N LEU A 437 -32.91 21.36 2.19
CA LEU A 437 -34.30 21.21 2.65
C LEU A 437 -34.41 21.06 4.18
N LEU A 438 -33.45 20.41 4.84
CA LEU A 438 -33.42 20.29 6.30
C LEU A 438 -33.18 21.65 6.99
N SER A 439 -32.30 22.47 6.42
CA SER A 439 -32.00 23.81 6.94
C SER A 439 -33.18 24.78 6.76
N LEU A 440 -33.92 24.69 5.64
CA LEU A 440 -35.18 25.43 5.45
C LEU A 440 -36.31 24.93 6.37
N GLY A 441 -36.41 23.61 6.61
CA GLY A 441 -37.35 23.01 7.56
C GLY A 441 -37.09 23.42 9.02
N GLY A 442 -35.82 23.46 9.42
CA GLY A 442 -35.38 23.88 10.76
C GLY A 442 -35.70 25.34 11.07
N LEU A 443 -35.53 26.23 10.10
CA LEU A 443 -35.90 27.65 10.22
C LEU A 443 -37.42 27.87 10.31
N GLY A 444 -38.23 27.02 9.66
CA GLY A 444 -39.69 27.01 9.80
C GLY A 444 -40.17 26.61 11.20
N LEU A 445 -39.49 25.65 11.83
CA LEU A 445 -39.81 25.16 13.18
C LEU A 445 -39.38 26.14 14.29
N LEU A 446 -38.26 26.84 14.12
CA LEU A 446 -37.81 27.87 15.06
C LEU A 446 -38.73 29.11 15.07
N ARG A 447 -39.40 29.42 13.96
CA ARG A 447 -40.34 30.54 13.87
C ARG A 447 -41.68 30.26 14.58
N ARG A 448 -42.02 28.99 14.84
CA ARG A 448 -43.27 28.60 15.52
C ARG A 448 -43.17 28.60 17.05
N LYS A 449 -41.96 28.67 17.62
CA LYS A 449 -41.71 28.65 19.07
C LYS A 449 -41.64 30.06 19.72
N ARG A 450 -41.88 31.13 18.97
CA ARG A 450 -41.84 32.53 19.45
C ARG A 450 -43.15 33.32 19.21
N ARG A 451 -44.30 32.66 19.25
CA ARG A 451 -45.60 33.34 19.40
C ARG A 451 -46.32 32.87 20.63
#